data_AF-A0A3B1IPC8-F1
#
_entry.id   AF-A0A3B1IPC8-F1
#
_cell.length_a   1.000
_cell.length_b   1.000
_cell.length_c   1.000
_cell.angle_alpha   90.00
_cell.angle_beta   90.00
_cell.angle_gamma   90.00
#
_symmetry.space_group_name_H-M   'P 1'
#
loop_
_entity.id
_entity.type
_entity.pdbx_description
1 polymer ?
#
loop_
_entity_poly.entity_id
_entity_poly.type
_entity_poly.pdbx_seq_one_letter_code
_entity_poly.pdbx_strand_id
1 'polypeptide(L)'
;MLHINDIFLDPPKSVSVSISPSGKIVEGSSVTLTCSSDGNPPVQKYTWFKKVDKDVQQKWTGQIYSITNIRSADSGEYQCMATNTQGSQSSEYKSLTVLHPPKSVSVSISPSGKIVEGSSVTLTCSSDGNPPVEYTWYKGSSSVATGKTFTLNKISSVNSGEYKCRSSNKHGEKYSDTVTLNVLFTLYVIVGVVIGCVGLVLALVILFIW
;
A
#
# COMPACT_ATOMS: atom_id res chain seq x y z
N MET A 1 0.06 -53.77 45.37
CA MET A 1 0.69 -52.44 45.49
C MET A 1 0.29 -51.63 44.28
N LEU A 2 -0.65 -50.69 44.42
CA LEU A 2 -0.89 -49.68 43.39
C LEU A 2 0.11 -48.56 43.66
N HIS A 3 1.02 -48.28 42.72
CA HIS A 3 1.87 -47.10 42.77
C HIS A 3 0.97 -45.87 42.58
N ILE A 4 0.54 -45.29 43.69
CA ILE A 4 -0.11 -43.98 43.73
C ILE A 4 1.02 -42.96 43.59
N ASN A 5 0.98 -42.13 42.53
CA ASN A 5 1.82 -40.96 42.22
C ASN A 5 2.77 -41.05 41.01
N ASP A 6 2.36 -41.65 39.88
CA ASP A 6 2.94 -41.22 38.61
C ASP A 6 2.37 -39.83 38.26
N ILE A 7 3.15 -38.78 38.51
CA ILE A 7 2.84 -37.43 38.05
C ILE A 7 2.82 -37.49 36.51
N PHE A 8 1.63 -37.38 35.92
CA PHE A 8 1.48 -37.39 34.48
C PHE A 8 2.03 -36.09 33.90
N LEU A 9 3.25 -36.13 33.37
CA LEU A 9 3.90 -35.00 32.75
C LEU A 9 3.56 -34.97 31.25
N ASP A 10 3.00 -33.85 30.78
CA ASP A 10 2.62 -33.61 29.40
C ASP A 10 3.23 -32.33 28.81
N PRO A 11 3.57 -32.34 27.51
CA PRO A 11 3.96 -31.12 26.80
C PRO A 11 2.81 -30.11 26.76
N PRO A 12 3.08 -28.83 26.43
CA PRO A 12 2.03 -27.82 26.40
C PRO A 12 0.91 -28.19 25.41
N LYS A 13 -0.34 -27.97 25.80
CA LYS A 13 -1.56 -28.19 24.99
C LYS A 13 -2.46 -26.96 25.03
N SER A 14 -3.48 -26.95 24.18
CA SER A 14 -4.45 -25.84 24.08
C SER A 14 -3.80 -24.48 23.79
N VAL A 15 -2.64 -24.47 23.11
CA VAL A 15 -1.88 -23.24 22.86
C VAL A 15 -2.69 -22.32 21.95
N SER A 16 -3.05 -21.15 22.44
CA SER A 16 -3.95 -20.22 21.76
C SER A 16 -3.46 -18.78 21.89
N VAL A 17 -3.78 -17.97 20.88
CA VAL A 17 -3.46 -16.55 20.82
C VAL A 17 -4.74 -15.74 20.88
N SER A 18 -4.78 -14.83 21.85
CA SER A 18 -5.82 -13.80 21.95
C SER A 18 -5.23 -12.43 21.65
N ILE A 19 -6.04 -11.56 21.03
CA ILE A 19 -5.66 -10.20 20.66
C ILE A 19 -6.65 -9.25 21.35
N SER A 20 -6.11 -8.29 22.11
CA SER A 20 -6.88 -7.28 22.83
C SER A 20 -6.42 -5.87 22.41
N PRO A 21 -7.33 -4.95 22.08
CA PRO A 21 -8.79 -5.09 22.10
C PRO A 21 -9.32 -6.01 20.99
N SER A 22 -10.43 -6.70 21.26
CA SER A 22 -11.12 -7.50 20.26
C SER A 22 -11.86 -6.57 19.29
N GLY A 23 -11.43 -6.51 18.02
CA GLY A 23 -12.13 -5.75 16.99
C GLY A 23 -11.22 -5.11 15.96
N LYS A 24 -11.66 -3.95 15.46
CA LYS A 24 -10.94 -3.17 14.44
C LYS A 24 -9.76 -2.45 15.08
N ILE A 25 -8.55 -2.82 14.69
CA ILE A 25 -7.31 -2.21 15.19
C ILE A 25 -6.89 -1.14 14.21
N VAL A 26 -6.81 0.11 14.67
CA VAL A 26 -6.45 1.26 13.84
C VAL A 26 -5.00 1.64 14.13
N GLU A 27 -4.30 2.12 13.11
CA GLU A 27 -2.94 2.63 13.25
C GLU A 27 -2.84 3.68 14.36
N GLY A 28 -1.75 3.61 15.15
CA GLY A 28 -1.51 4.47 16.30
C GLY A 28 -2.13 3.96 17.61
N SER A 29 -3.03 2.98 17.57
CA SER A 29 -3.54 2.33 18.77
C SER A 29 -2.51 1.41 19.44
N SER A 30 -2.86 0.87 20.61
CA SER A 30 -2.07 -0.15 21.28
C SER A 30 -2.82 -1.48 21.26
N VAL A 31 -2.11 -2.56 20.96
CA VAL A 31 -2.64 -3.92 20.95
C VAL A 31 -1.78 -4.81 21.83
N THR A 32 -2.41 -5.76 22.50
CA THR A 32 -1.76 -6.79 23.29
C THR A 32 -2.15 -8.16 22.75
N LEU A 33 -1.14 -8.97 22.43
CA LEU A 33 -1.27 -10.37 22.10
C LEU A 33 -0.93 -11.19 23.34
N THR A 34 -1.79 -12.12 23.69
CA THR A 34 -1.60 -12.99 24.86
C THR A 34 -1.65 -14.44 24.43
N CYS A 35 -0.63 -15.19 24.84
CA CYS A 35 -0.55 -16.63 24.62
C CYS A 35 -1.03 -17.38 25.87
N SER A 36 -1.90 -18.35 25.66
CA SER A 36 -2.46 -19.19 26.72
C SER A 36 -2.25 -20.65 26.36
N SER A 37 -1.86 -21.46 27.34
CA SER A 37 -1.56 -22.89 27.15
C SER A 37 -1.64 -23.62 28.48
N ASP A 38 -2.05 -24.87 28.44
CA ASP A 38 -2.02 -25.78 29.58
C ASP A 38 -0.76 -26.65 29.49
N GLY A 39 -0.14 -27.02 30.59
CA GLY A 39 0.98 -27.97 30.56
C GLY A 39 1.40 -28.40 31.96
N ASN A 40 1.85 -29.64 32.08
CA ASN A 40 2.41 -30.18 33.32
C ASN A 40 3.81 -30.77 33.05
N PRO A 41 4.90 -30.16 33.50
CA PRO A 41 4.98 -28.99 34.37
C PRO A 41 4.50 -27.71 33.68
N PRO A 42 4.22 -26.63 34.45
CA PRO A 42 3.83 -25.34 33.91
C PRO A 42 4.78 -24.85 32.82
N VAL A 43 4.22 -24.12 31.86
CA VAL A 43 5.00 -23.58 30.73
C VAL A 43 6.05 -22.60 31.24
N GLN A 44 7.29 -22.80 30.78
CA GLN A 44 8.44 -22.04 31.24
C GLN A 44 8.84 -20.95 30.23
N LYS A 45 8.53 -21.15 28.95
CA LYS A 45 8.90 -20.23 27.87
C LYS A 45 7.79 -20.10 26.84
N TYR A 46 7.54 -18.85 26.45
CA TYR A 46 6.71 -18.49 25.30
C TYR A 46 7.56 -17.77 24.27
N THR A 47 7.43 -18.17 23.00
CA THR A 47 8.15 -17.56 21.87
C THR A 47 7.15 -17.15 20.80
N TRP A 48 7.20 -15.90 20.37
CA TRP A 48 6.32 -15.36 19.35
C TRP A 48 7.01 -15.29 18.00
N PHE A 49 6.27 -15.72 16.99
CA PHE A 49 6.67 -15.68 15.59
C PHE A 49 5.66 -14.83 14.81
N LYS A 50 6.20 -13.98 13.94
CA LYS A 50 5.40 -13.27 12.94
C LYS A 50 5.78 -13.81 11.58
N LYS A 51 4.78 -14.28 10.84
CA LYS A 51 4.92 -14.66 9.45
C LYS A 51 4.60 -13.46 8.57
N VAL A 52 5.56 -13.10 7.72
CA VAL A 52 5.42 -12.09 6.67
C VAL A 52 5.68 -12.81 5.36
N ASP A 53 4.64 -12.99 4.55
CA ASP A 53 4.65 -13.83 3.35
C ASP A 53 5.09 -15.29 3.63
N LYS A 54 6.32 -15.64 3.27
CA LYS A 54 6.93 -16.98 3.48
C LYS A 54 8.00 -16.99 4.57
N ASP A 55 8.39 -15.83 5.10
CA ASP A 55 9.42 -15.72 6.11
C ASP A 55 8.81 -15.72 7.52
N VAL A 56 9.39 -16.49 8.43
CA VAL A 56 8.94 -16.62 9.82
C VAL A 56 10.00 -16.02 10.71
N GLN A 57 9.71 -14.84 11.24
CA GLN A 57 10.64 -14.13 12.10
C GLN A 57 10.23 -14.27 13.56
N GLN A 58 11.15 -14.72 14.40
CA GLN A 58 10.99 -14.61 15.85
C GLN A 58 10.95 -13.13 16.23
N LYS A 59 9.88 -12.70 16.92
CA LYS A 59 9.67 -11.30 17.30
C LYS A 59 9.84 -11.03 18.77
N TRP A 60 9.38 -11.93 19.63
CA TRP A 60 9.29 -11.66 21.07
C TRP A 60 9.36 -12.93 21.90
N THR A 61 9.77 -12.79 23.16
CA THR A 61 9.72 -13.85 24.17
C THR A 61 8.94 -13.36 25.38
N GLY A 62 8.01 -14.17 25.86
CA GLY A 62 7.12 -13.81 26.97
C GLY A 62 5.66 -14.16 26.65
N GLN A 63 4.86 -14.38 27.69
CA GLN A 63 3.46 -14.77 27.53
C GLN A 63 2.61 -13.65 26.89
N ILE A 64 2.99 -12.39 27.16
CA ILE A 64 2.32 -11.19 26.69
C ILE A 64 3.26 -10.43 25.76
N TYR A 65 2.75 -10.06 24.59
CA TYR A 65 3.43 -9.20 23.63
C TYR A 65 2.58 -7.95 23.36
N SER A 66 3.05 -6.79 23.81
CA SER A 66 2.35 -5.52 23.67
C SER A 66 3.03 -4.64 22.62
N ILE A 67 2.24 -4.16 21.66
CA ILE A 67 2.67 -3.24 20.60
C ILE A 67 1.94 -1.92 20.82
N THR A 68 2.70 -0.88 21.14
CA THR A 68 2.19 0.49 21.26
C THR A 68 2.40 1.25 19.95
N ASN A 69 1.49 2.16 19.61
CA ASN A 69 1.58 2.96 18.38
C ASN A 69 1.69 2.08 17.12
N ILE A 70 0.79 1.10 17.01
CA ILE A 70 0.82 0.07 15.98
C ILE A 70 0.80 0.66 14.57
N ARG A 71 1.54 0.06 13.64
CA ARG A 71 1.68 0.50 12.25
C ARG A 71 1.09 -0.50 11.27
N SER A 72 0.82 -0.04 10.03
CA SER A 72 0.34 -0.94 8.96
C SER A 72 1.28 -2.12 8.73
N ALA A 73 2.59 -1.90 8.88
CA ALA A 73 3.64 -2.92 8.80
C ALA A 73 3.55 -3.98 9.92
N ASP A 74 2.84 -3.73 11.01
CA ASP A 74 2.61 -4.72 12.07
C ASP A 74 1.51 -5.72 11.70
N SER A 75 0.74 -5.47 10.63
CA SER A 75 -0.19 -6.48 10.12
C SER A 75 0.55 -7.76 9.73
N GLY A 76 -0.08 -8.93 9.91
CA GLY A 76 0.49 -10.23 9.59
C GLY A 76 -0.13 -11.38 10.38
N GLU A 77 0.43 -12.57 10.20
CA GLU A 77 0.01 -13.77 10.94
C GLU A 77 0.96 -14.01 12.11
N TYR A 78 0.39 -14.09 13.32
CA TYR A 78 1.14 -14.28 14.56
C TYR A 78 0.91 -15.69 15.10
N GLN A 79 1.98 -16.35 15.51
CA GLN A 79 1.96 -17.67 16.15
C GLN A 79 2.74 -17.61 17.45
N CYS A 80 2.25 -18.28 18.47
CA CYS A 80 2.96 -18.47 19.72
C CYS A 80 3.38 -19.93 19.89
N MET A 81 4.60 -20.16 20.36
CA MET A 81 5.08 -21.47 20.78
C MET A 81 5.29 -21.48 22.30
N ALA A 82 4.60 -22.38 22.98
CA ALA A 82 4.77 -22.66 24.40
C ALA A 82 5.76 -23.81 24.58
N THR A 83 6.61 -23.75 25.60
CA THR A 83 7.63 -24.78 25.88
C THR A 83 7.74 -25.06 27.37
N ASN A 84 7.72 -26.34 27.74
CA ASN A 84 8.08 -26.85 29.06
C ASN A 84 9.15 -27.95 28.94
N THR A 85 9.50 -28.63 30.04
CA THR A 85 10.51 -29.70 30.04
C THR A 85 10.10 -30.93 29.24
N GLN A 86 8.80 -31.13 28.98
CA GLN A 86 8.28 -32.27 28.24
C GLN A 86 8.22 -32.02 26.72
N GLY A 87 8.28 -30.76 26.29
CA GLY A 87 8.31 -30.41 24.87
C GLY A 87 7.77 -29.02 24.57
N SER A 88 7.46 -28.80 23.29
CA SER A 88 6.95 -27.53 22.78
C SER A 88 5.73 -27.75 21.89
N GLN A 89 4.78 -26.82 21.94
CA GLN A 89 3.63 -26.81 21.06
C GLN A 89 3.35 -25.39 20.57
N SER A 90 2.98 -25.27 19.30
CA SER A 90 2.62 -24.00 18.68
C SER A 90 1.11 -23.82 18.58
N SER A 91 0.65 -22.59 18.67
CA SER A 91 -0.73 -22.21 18.38
C SER A 91 -1.03 -22.27 16.89
N GLU A 92 -2.30 -22.22 16.54
CA GLU A 92 -2.72 -21.78 15.21
C GLU A 92 -2.27 -20.34 14.94
N TYR A 93 -2.14 -20.00 13.66
CA TYR A 93 -1.85 -18.63 13.25
C TYR A 93 -3.06 -17.72 13.51
N LYS A 94 -2.79 -16.56 14.12
CA LYS A 94 -3.78 -15.51 14.35
C LYS A 94 -3.46 -14.29 13.51
N SER A 95 -4.38 -13.92 12.62
CA SER A 95 -4.22 -12.74 11.78
C SER A 95 -4.46 -11.46 12.58
N LEU A 96 -3.50 -10.55 12.49
CA LEU A 96 -3.60 -9.17 12.97
C LEU A 96 -3.68 -8.26 11.74
N THR A 97 -4.77 -7.51 11.62
CA THR A 97 -4.98 -6.56 10.51
C THR A 97 -5.11 -5.16 11.06
N VAL A 98 -4.21 -4.27 10.63
CA VAL A 98 -4.20 -2.87 11.04
C VAL A 98 -4.88 -2.01 9.97
N LEU A 99 -5.88 -1.24 10.39
CA LEU A 99 -6.60 -0.30 9.56
C LEU A 99 -5.89 1.06 9.54
N HIS A 100 -5.82 1.67 8.36
CA HIS A 100 -5.16 2.95 8.18
C HIS A 100 -5.79 3.78 7.04
N PRO A 101 -5.66 5.11 7.10
CA PRO A 101 -6.04 5.96 5.97
C PRO A 101 -5.14 5.68 4.75
N PRO A 102 -5.52 6.18 3.56
CA PRO A 102 -4.72 6.05 2.36
C PRO A 102 -3.32 6.68 2.52
N LYS A 103 -2.30 5.96 2.07
CA LYS A 103 -0.88 6.32 2.05
C LYS A 103 -0.32 6.16 0.64
N SER A 104 0.85 6.75 0.42
CA SER A 104 1.60 6.61 -0.83
C SER A 104 0.78 6.88 -2.10
N VAL A 105 -0.10 7.90 -2.04
CA VAL A 105 -0.96 8.28 -3.16
C VAL A 105 -0.11 8.85 -4.28
N SER A 106 -0.13 8.21 -5.44
CA SER A 106 0.64 8.59 -6.62
C SER A 106 -0.21 8.51 -7.87
N VAL A 107 0.17 9.30 -8.88
CA VAL A 107 -0.50 9.33 -10.18
C VAL A 107 0.51 9.04 -11.27
N SER A 108 0.13 8.16 -12.20
CA SER A 108 0.86 7.90 -13.44
C SER A 108 0.02 8.30 -14.65
N ILE A 109 0.68 8.73 -15.72
CA ILE A 109 0.06 9.15 -16.99
C ILE A 109 0.54 8.21 -18.09
N SER A 110 -0.39 7.71 -18.89
CA SER A 110 -0.11 6.85 -20.05
C SER A 110 -0.86 7.36 -21.30
N PRO A 111 -0.21 7.46 -22.47
CA PRO A 111 1.20 7.19 -22.73
C PRO A 111 2.12 8.23 -22.08
N SER A 112 3.36 7.83 -21.79
CA SER A 112 4.39 8.76 -21.34
C SER A 112 4.94 9.58 -22.52
N GLY A 113 5.37 10.82 -22.25
CA GLY A 113 6.02 11.68 -23.24
C GLY A 113 5.10 12.76 -23.82
N LYS A 114 5.33 13.10 -25.10
CA LYS A 114 4.62 14.19 -25.78
C LYS A 114 3.19 13.75 -26.12
N ILE A 115 2.24 14.46 -25.54
CA ILE A 115 0.82 14.24 -25.74
C ILE A 115 0.32 15.28 -26.73
N VAL A 116 -0.30 14.84 -27.83
CA VAL A 116 -0.78 15.71 -28.91
C VAL A 116 -2.30 15.74 -28.97
N GLU A 117 -2.87 16.79 -29.55
CA GLU A 117 -4.32 16.86 -29.76
C GLU A 117 -4.85 15.66 -30.57
N GLY A 118 -6.07 15.24 -30.26
CA GLY A 118 -6.73 14.08 -30.85
C GLY A 118 -6.32 12.74 -30.24
N SER A 119 -5.27 12.68 -29.41
CA SER A 119 -4.84 11.45 -28.74
C SER A 119 -5.76 11.04 -27.58
N SER A 120 -5.48 9.89 -26.97
CA SER A 120 -6.13 9.42 -25.75
C SER A 120 -5.08 9.24 -24.66
N VAL A 121 -5.41 9.69 -23.45
CA VAL A 121 -4.54 9.65 -22.28
C VAL A 121 -5.30 9.06 -21.11
N THR A 122 -4.66 8.17 -20.36
CA THR A 122 -5.17 7.60 -19.13
C THR A 122 -4.30 8.02 -17.96
N LEU A 123 -4.93 8.66 -16.97
CA LEU A 123 -4.34 8.92 -15.67
C LEU A 123 -4.74 7.78 -14.73
N THR A 124 -3.77 7.21 -14.02
CA THR A 124 -4.00 6.12 -13.06
C THR A 124 -3.55 6.55 -11.69
N CYS A 125 -4.42 6.40 -10.70
CA CYS A 125 -4.11 6.70 -9.32
C CYS A 125 -3.85 5.40 -8.56
N SER A 126 -2.84 5.41 -7.69
CA SER A 126 -2.47 4.28 -6.85
C SER A 126 -2.23 4.75 -5.43
N SER A 127 -2.69 3.98 -4.45
CA SER A 127 -2.48 4.24 -3.04
C SER A 127 -2.62 2.96 -2.22
N ASP A 128 -2.03 2.97 -1.02
CA ASP A 128 -2.14 1.90 -0.03
C ASP A 128 -3.10 2.32 1.08
N GLY A 129 -4.21 1.61 1.26
CA GLY A 129 -5.21 1.94 2.27
C GLY A 129 -6.03 0.73 2.67
N ASN A 130 -6.31 0.63 3.97
CA ASN A 130 -7.13 -0.44 4.53
C ASN A 130 -8.18 0.14 5.49
N PRO A 131 -9.48 0.06 5.19
CA PRO A 131 -10.13 -0.73 4.13
C PRO A 131 -9.89 -0.16 2.72
N PRO A 132 -10.32 -0.88 1.66
CA PRO A 132 -10.23 -0.42 0.28
C PRO A 132 -10.67 1.04 0.09
N VAL A 133 -10.00 1.72 -0.84
CA VAL A 133 -10.08 3.16 -1.02
C VAL A 133 -10.88 3.53 -2.27
N GLU A 134 -11.56 4.66 -2.19
CA GLU A 134 -12.26 5.28 -3.31
C GLU A 134 -11.44 6.44 -3.87
N TYR A 135 -11.42 6.54 -5.20
CA TYR A 135 -10.63 7.54 -5.93
C TYR A 135 -11.53 8.62 -6.55
N THR A 136 -11.14 9.89 -6.40
CA THR A 136 -11.76 11.04 -7.05
C THR A 136 -10.69 11.87 -7.75
N TRP A 137 -10.89 12.17 -9.03
CA TRP A 137 -9.99 12.99 -9.84
C TRP A 137 -10.41 14.44 -9.81
N TYR A 138 -9.44 15.32 -9.65
CA TYR A 138 -9.61 16.76 -9.66
C TYR A 138 -8.77 17.38 -10.77
N LYS A 139 -9.34 18.36 -11.46
CA LYS A 139 -8.61 19.30 -12.32
C LYS A 139 -8.74 20.69 -11.70
N GLY A 140 -7.63 21.24 -11.21
CA GLY A 140 -7.68 22.40 -10.31
C GLY A 140 -8.49 22.08 -9.04
N SER A 141 -9.56 22.84 -8.78
CA SER A 141 -10.46 22.63 -7.63
C SER A 141 -11.69 21.77 -7.93
N SER A 142 -11.95 21.43 -9.20
CA SER A 142 -13.18 20.77 -9.61
C SER A 142 -12.99 19.26 -9.74
N SER A 143 -13.93 18.48 -9.18
CA SER A 143 -13.99 17.03 -9.39
C SER A 143 -14.42 16.74 -10.83
N VAL A 144 -13.63 15.94 -11.55
CA VAL A 144 -13.84 15.63 -12.97
C VAL A 144 -14.19 14.17 -13.23
N ALA A 145 -13.81 13.25 -12.34
CA ALA A 145 -14.11 11.82 -12.47
C ALA A 145 -13.95 11.07 -11.15
N THR A 146 -14.44 9.83 -11.10
CA THR A 146 -14.24 8.87 -10.01
C THR A 146 -13.66 7.57 -10.55
N GLY A 147 -12.98 6.82 -9.69
CA GLY A 147 -12.38 5.53 -10.03
C GLY A 147 -10.86 5.58 -10.18
N LYS A 148 -10.24 4.39 -10.14
CA LYS A 148 -8.78 4.23 -10.13
C LYS A 148 -8.12 4.84 -11.37
N THR A 149 -8.83 4.82 -12.51
CA THR A 149 -8.36 5.31 -13.80
C THR A 149 -9.29 6.39 -14.32
N PHE A 150 -8.71 7.44 -14.91
CA PHE A 150 -9.44 8.48 -15.64
C PHE A 150 -8.89 8.59 -17.06
N THR A 151 -9.71 8.21 -18.04
CA THR A 151 -9.33 8.21 -19.45
C THR A 151 -9.98 9.38 -20.17
N LEU A 152 -9.16 10.19 -20.80
CA LEU A 152 -9.54 11.31 -21.65
C LEU A 152 -9.32 10.91 -23.11
N ASN A 153 -10.38 10.90 -23.92
CA ASN A 153 -10.32 10.55 -25.34
C ASN A 153 -10.43 11.79 -26.21
N LYS A 154 -9.76 11.80 -27.37
CA LYS A 154 -9.77 12.91 -28.34
C LYS A 154 -9.45 14.25 -27.67
N ILE A 155 -8.36 14.27 -26.90
CA ILE A 155 -8.01 15.42 -26.06
C ILE A 155 -7.62 16.64 -26.90
N SER A 156 -7.85 17.83 -26.36
CA SER A 156 -7.41 19.10 -26.94
C SER A 156 -6.67 19.96 -25.92
N SER A 157 -6.19 21.12 -26.33
CA SER A 157 -5.53 22.10 -25.47
C SER A 157 -6.30 22.42 -24.18
N VAL A 158 -7.64 22.37 -24.18
CA VAL A 158 -8.47 22.61 -22.98
C VAL A 158 -8.33 21.54 -21.91
N ASN A 159 -7.83 20.34 -22.26
CA ASN A 159 -7.57 19.29 -21.29
C ASN A 159 -6.24 19.51 -20.56
N SER A 160 -5.38 20.41 -21.03
CA SER A 160 -4.15 20.78 -20.34
C SER A 160 -4.45 21.36 -18.96
N GLY A 161 -3.53 21.14 -18.02
CA GLY A 161 -3.59 21.70 -16.68
C GLY A 161 -3.15 20.72 -15.60
N GLU A 162 -3.42 21.11 -14.37
CA GLU A 162 -3.03 20.38 -13.16
C GLU A 162 -4.11 19.41 -12.72
N TYR A 163 -3.71 18.16 -12.56
CA TYR A 163 -4.56 17.08 -12.07
C TYR A 163 -4.06 16.58 -10.72
N LYS A 164 -5.01 16.28 -9.84
CA LYS A 164 -4.77 15.62 -8.54
C LYS A 164 -5.74 14.47 -8.39
N CYS A 165 -5.27 13.41 -7.74
CA CYS A 165 -6.13 12.34 -7.31
C CYS A 165 -6.33 12.42 -5.80
N ARG A 166 -7.57 12.32 -5.34
CA ARG A 166 -7.92 12.08 -3.95
C ARG A 166 -8.19 10.60 -3.75
N SER A 167 -7.47 9.97 -2.83
CA SER A 167 -7.77 8.64 -2.32
C SER A 167 -8.41 8.77 -0.94
N SER A 168 -9.50 8.04 -0.68
CA SER A 168 -10.27 8.18 0.55
C SER A 168 -10.82 6.86 1.06
N ASN A 169 -10.89 6.70 2.38
CA ASN A 169 -11.64 5.64 3.05
C ASN A 169 -12.24 6.18 4.36
N LYS A 170 -12.93 5.32 5.12
CA LYS A 170 -13.57 5.69 6.39
C LYS A 170 -12.61 6.21 7.49
N HIS A 171 -11.31 6.03 7.33
CA HIS A 171 -10.29 6.46 8.29
C HIS A 171 -9.57 7.74 7.87
N GLY A 172 -9.82 8.25 6.66
CA GLY A 172 -9.28 9.52 6.20
C GLY A 172 -9.11 9.57 4.69
N GLU A 173 -8.52 10.66 4.24
CA GLU A 173 -8.25 10.91 2.84
C GLU A 173 -6.84 11.49 2.65
N LYS A 174 -6.29 11.27 1.47
CA LYS A 174 -5.01 11.82 1.06
C LYS A 174 -5.02 12.14 -0.42
N TYR A 175 -4.42 13.26 -0.77
CA TYR A 175 -4.24 13.68 -2.16
C TYR A 175 -2.87 13.25 -2.68
N SER A 176 -2.81 12.96 -3.97
CA SER A 176 -1.55 12.82 -4.69
C SER A 176 -0.85 14.18 -4.82
N ASP A 177 0.43 14.13 -5.18
CA ASP A 177 1.09 15.29 -5.77
C ASP A 177 0.37 15.72 -7.06
N THR A 178 0.54 17.00 -7.41
CA THR A 178 0.01 17.54 -8.65
C THR A 178 0.76 16.96 -9.85
N VAL A 179 0.03 16.47 -10.85
CA VAL A 179 0.60 16.12 -12.15
C VAL A 179 0.09 17.08 -13.22
N THR A 180 0.99 17.55 -14.07
CA THR A 180 0.64 18.47 -15.16
C THR A 180 0.47 17.69 -16.46
N LEU A 181 -0.73 17.75 -17.02
CA LEU A 181 -1.00 17.26 -18.37
C LEU A 181 -0.78 18.41 -19.35
N ASN A 182 0.16 18.25 -20.29
CA ASN A 182 0.42 19.23 -21.34
C ASN A 182 0.03 18.63 -22.70
N VAL A 183 -1.00 19.19 -23.33
CA VAL A 183 -1.47 18.77 -24.65
C VAL A 183 -0.92 19.73 -25.71
N LEU A 184 -0.05 19.20 -26.57
CA LEU A 184 0.56 19.92 -27.67
C LEU A 184 -0.41 20.04 -28.84
N PHE A 185 -0.63 21.27 -29.29
CA PHE A 185 -1.48 21.59 -30.43
C PHE A 185 -0.65 22.07 -31.62
N THR A 186 -1.26 21.98 -32.80
CA THR A 186 -0.59 22.08 -34.09
C THR A 186 -0.12 23.47 -34.47
N LEU A 187 -0.02 24.47 -33.58
CA LEU A 187 0.75 25.70 -33.85
C LEU A 187 2.23 25.55 -33.45
N TYR A 188 2.53 24.73 -32.43
CA TYR A 188 3.89 24.55 -31.91
C TYR A 188 4.75 23.61 -32.78
N VAL A 189 4.11 22.65 -33.45
CA VAL A 189 4.78 21.69 -34.35
C VAL A 189 5.16 22.37 -35.67
N ILE A 190 4.29 23.23 -36.22
CA ILE A 190 4.62 23.96 -37.44
C ILE A 190 5.70 25.01 -37.19
N VAL A 191 5.77 25.70 -36.04
CA VAL A 191 6.85 26.69 -35.84
C VAL A 191 8.24 26.04 -35.90
N GLY A 192 8.42 24.82 -35.37
CA GLY A 192 9.69 24.07 -35.51
C GLY A 192 9.99 23.60 -36.94
N VAL A 193 8.95 23.27 -37.73
CA VAL A 193 9.09 22.88 -39.14
C VAL A 193 9.23 24.10 -40.05
N VAL A 194 8.58 25.22 -39.74
CA VAL A 194 8.60 26.47 -40.50
C VAL A 194 9.91 27.20 -40.26
N ILE A 195 10.50 27.17 -39.05
CA ILE A 195 11.87 27.68 -38.85
C ILE A 195 12.89 26.82 -39.63
N GLY A 196 12.68 25.50 -39.74
CA GLY A 196 13.50 24.61 -40.57
C GLY A 196 13.29 24.77 -42.08
N CYS A 197 12.06 25.02 -42.54
CA CYS A 197 11.75 25.19 -43.97
C CYS A 197 12.04 26.61 -44.47
N VAL A 198 11.86 27.65 -43.66
CA VAL A 198 12.22 29.03 -44.04
C VAL A 198 13.74 29.20 -44.14
N GLY A 199 14.52 28.46 -43.32
CA GLY A 199 15.98 28.41 -43.42
C GLY A 199 16.53 27.67 -44.65
N LEU A 200 15.74 26.83 -45.33
CA LEU A 200 16.19 26.03 -46.48
C LEU A 200 15.75 26.61 -47.84
N VAL A 201 14.74 27.47 -47.86
CA VAL A 201 14.28 28.15 -49.10
C VAL A 201 15.10 29.42 -49.39
N LEU A 202 15.72 30.04 -48.38
CA LEU A 202 16.63 31.19 -48.56
C LEU A 202 18.03 30.81 -49.07
N ALA A 203 18.42 29.53 -49.02
CA ALA A 203 19.75 29.08 -49.44
C ALA A 203 19.88 28.75 -50.94
N LEU A 204 18.78 28.66 -51.70
CA LEU A 204 18.82 28.29 -53.13
C LEU A 204 18.58 29.45 -54.10
N VAL A 205 18.28 30.67 -53.62
CA VAL A 205 18.09 31.85 -54.49
C VAL A 205 19.35 32.73 -54.58
N ILE A 206 20.39 32.46 -53.77
CA ILE A 206 21.63 33.28 -53.74
C ILE A 206 22.75 32.71 -54.63
N LEU A 207 22.57 31.57 -55.31
CA LEU A 207 23.59 31.00 -56.22
C LEU A 207 23.43 31.37 -57.70
N PHE A 208 22.48 32.24 -58.06
CA PHE A 208 22.38 32.83 -59.39
C PHE A 208 21.95 34.29 -59.28
N ILE A 209 22.91 35.20 -59.08
CA ILE A 209 23.00 36.55 -59.67
C ILE A 209 24.26 37.19 -59.05
N TRP A 210 25.30 37.30 -59.92
CA TRP A 210 26.61 37.97 -59.77
C TRP A 210 27.59 37.42 -58.73
#